data_AF-A0AAU9AHX9-F1
#
_entry.id   AF-A0AAU9AHX9-F1
#
_cell.length_a   1.000
_cell.length_b   1.000
_cell.length_c   1.000
_cell.angle_alpha   90.00
_cell.angle_beta   90.00
_cell.angle_gamma   90.00
#
_symmetry.space_group_name_H-M   'P 1'
#
loop_
_entity.id
_entity.type
_entity.pdbx_description
1 polymer ?
#
loop_
_entity_poly.entity_id
_entity_poly.type
_entity_poly.pdbx_seq_one_letter_code
_entity_poly.pdbx_strand_id
1 'polypeptide(L)'
;MIGCLHVSTLRTLALASLISLTACAAPEDVEDRQAIRATLIGTWTRPYTPLRVEPIALAGPYAIADWFQGAYAGRVLLEKRGGQWHMRLCSGDALKNVEFLQEAGVNAASARRLSDALRLAEAKLSTDDRDKLARFRGVVQLH
;
A
#
# COMPACT_ATOMS: atom_id res chain seq x y z
N MET A 1 -9.02 18.90 -72.53
CA MET A 1 -9.62 19.96 -71.70
C MET A 1 -10.23 19.31 -70.47
N ILE A 2 -9.57 19.56 -69.33
CA ILE A 2 -9.97 19.53 -67.90
C ILE A 2 -11.00 18.46 -67.47
N GLY A 3 -10.53 17.55 -66.60
CA GLY A 3 -11.33 16.54 -65.91
C GLY A 3 -11.47 16.75 -64.40
N CYS A 4 -12.27 15.85 -63.82
CA CYS A 4 -12.26 15.32 -62.45
C CYS A 4 -12.48 16.23 -61.22
N LEU A 5 -13.68 16.05 -60.61
CA LEU A 5 -13.94 15.56 -59.25
C LEU A 5 -13.34 16.25 -57.99
N HIS A 6 -14.27 16.49 -57.06
CA HIS A 6 -14.19 16.20 -55.61
C HIS A 6 -13.72 17.29 -54.60
N VAL A 7 -14.69 17.63 -53.73
CA VAL A 7 -14.64 17.54 -52.25
C VAL A 7 -14.11 18.71 -51.40
N SER A 8 -15.07 19.21 -50.59
CA SER A 8 -15.06 19.60 -49.18
C SER A 8 -13.92 20.47 -48.64
N THR A 9 -14.28 21.73 -48.38
CA THR A 9 -13.51 22.62 -47.51
C THR A 9 -13.76 22.29 -46.03
N LEU A 10 -12.69 21.84 -45.38
CA LEU A 10 -12.51 21.56 -43.96
C LEU A 10 -12.99 22.71 -43.05
N ARG A 11 -13.79 22.38 -42.03
CA ARG A 11 -13.88 23.15 -40.77
C ARG A 11 -13.11 22.38 -39.70
N THR A 12 -11.88 22.80 -39.43
CA THR A 12 -11.01 22.28 -38.38
C THR A 12 -11.52 22.76 -37.01
N LEU A 13 -12.21 21.89 -36.28
CA LEU A 13 -12.46 22.06 -34.85
C LEU A 13 -11.32 21.37 -34.08
N ALA A 14 -10.42 22.15 -33.51
CA ALA A 14 -9.38 21.66 -32.62
C ALA A 14 -9.98 21.32 -31.25
N LEU A 15 -10.16 20.03 -30.95
CA LEU A 15 -10.42 19.57 -29.58
C LEU A 15 -9.09 19.48 -28.82
N ALA A 16 -8.90 20.39 -27.87
CA ALA A 16 -7.85 20.29 -26.86
C ALA A 16 -8.28 19.29 -25.77
N SER A 17 -7.85 18.03 -25.90
CA SER A 17 -8.03 17.03 -24.85
C SER A 17 -7.00 17.25 -23.74
N LEU A 18 -7.45 17.82 -22.61
CA LEU A 18 -6.70 17.86 -21.35
C LEU A 18 -6.60 16.45 -20.78
N ILE A 19 -5.43 15.81 -20.91
CA ILE A 19 -5.12 14.54 -20.26
C ILE A 19 -4.80 14.84 -18.79
N SER A 20 -5.78 14.67 -17.91
CA SER A 20 -5.56 14.67 -16.46
C SER A 20 -4.72 13.45 -16.08
N LEU A 21 -3.49 13.66 -15.61
CA LEU A 21 -2.69 12.62 -14.96
C LEU A 21 -3.30 12.29 -13.59
N THR A 22 -4.39 11.53 -13.59
CA THR A 22 -4.87 10.88 -12.37
C THR A 22 -3.96 9.69 -12.12
N ALA A 23 -3.17 9.73 -11.05
CA ALA A 23 -2.42 8.58 -10.55
C ALA A 23 -3.42 7.48 -10.13
N CYS A 24 -3.81 6.64 -11.10
CA CYS A 24 -4.74 5.54 -10.89
C CYS A 24 -4.01 4.43 -10.13
N ALA A 25 -4.38 4.20 -8.88
CA ALA A 25 -4.00 2.95 -8.22
C ALA A 25 -4.57 1.78 -9.03
N ALA A 26 -3.76 0.75 -9.28
CA ALA A 26 -4.23 -0.42 -10.02
C ALA A 26 -5.45 -1.05 -9.29
N PRO A 27 -6.46 -1.57 -10.00
CA PRO A 27 -7.63 -2.20 -9.38
C PRO A 27 -7.26 -3.29 -8.36
N GLU A 28 -6.22 -4.08 -8.68
CA GLU A 28 -5.68 -5.12 -7.79
C GLU A 28 -5.14 -4.54 -6.47
N ASP A 29 -4.44 -3.39 -6.52
CA ASP A 29 -3.93 -2.72 -5.32
C ASP A 29 -5.06 -2.25 -4.39
N VAL A 30 -6.20 -1.85 -4.95
CA VAL A 30 -7.38 -1.42 -4.16
C VAL A 30 -8.00 -2.61 -3.46
N GLU A 31 -8.22 -3.70 -4.19
CA GLU A 31 -8.76 -4.95 -3.65
C GLU A 31 -7.85 -5.53 -2.56
N ASP A 32 -6.54 -5.56 -2.79
CA ASP A 32 -5.58 -6.07 -1.81
C ASP A 32 -5.53 -5.24 -0.53
N ARG A 33 -5.61 -3.90 -0.64
CA ARG A 33 -5.71 -3.03 0.56
C ARG A 33 -6.99 -3.26 1.33
N GLN A 34 -8.10 -3.52 0.64
CA GLN A 34 -9.37 -3.85 1.28
C GLN A 34 -9.30 -5.21 1.96
N ALA A 35 -8.76 -6.23 1.30
CA ALA A 35 -8.59 -7.57 1.83
C ALA A 35 -7.67 -7.57 3.06
N ILE A 36 -6.49 -6.93 3.01
CA ILE A 36 -5.57 -6.79 4.15
C ILE A 36 -6.29 -6.13 5.34
N ARG A 37 -7.01 -5.02 5.09
CA ARG A 37 -7.75 -4.33 6.15
C ARG A 37 -8.81 -5.23 6.77
N ALA A 38 -9.58 -5.94 5.94
CA ALA A 38 -10.61 -6.86 6.39
C ALA A 38 -10.01 -7.99 7.24
N THR A 39 -8.91 -8.59 6.81
CA THR A 39 -8.17 -9.61 7.57
C THR A 39 -7.76 -9.08 8.94
N LEU A 40 -7.05 -7.94 8.99
CA LEU A 40 -6.54 -7.38 10.24
C LEU A 40 -7.65 -6.98 11.21
N ILE A 41 -8.69 -6.29 10.72
CA ILE A 41 -9.83 -5.89 11.56
C ILE A 41 -10.58 -7.13 12.05
N GLY A 42 -10.83 -8.12 11.19
CA GLY A 42 -11.51 -9.35 11.55
C GLY A 42 -10.78 -10.18 12.60
N THR A 43 -9.44 -10.12 12.65
CA THR A 43 -8.65 -10.88 13.63
C THR A 43 -8.38 -10.11 14.93
N TRP A 44 -8.09 -8.81 14.87
CA TRP A 44 -7.52 -8.07 16.02
C TRP A 44 -8.41 -6.98 16.61
N THR A 45 -9.55 -6.65 16.00
CA THR A 45 -10.42 -5.60 16.55
C THR A 45 -10.93 -5.96 17.95
N ARG A 46 -11.04 -4.95 18.82
CA ARG A 46 -11.56 -5.08 20.19
C ARG A 46 -12.82 -4.21 20.33
N PRO A 47 -13.86 -4.65 21.06
CA PRO A 47 -15.14 -3.93 21.14
C PRO A 47 -15.04 -2.46 21.57
N TYR A 48 -14.12 -2.14 22.49
CA TYR A 48 -13.97 -0.79 23.06
C TYR A 48 -12.72 -0.06 22.54
N THR A 49 -11.96 -0.69 21.65
CA THR A 49 -10.74 -0.10 21.08
C THR A 49 -10.62 -0.61 19.66
N PRO A 50 -11.35 0.02 18.71
CA PRO A 50 -11.38 -0.43 17.34
C PRO A 50 -9.98 -0.34 16.72
N LEU A 51 -9.67 -1.31 15.85
CA LEU A 51 -8.42 -1.33 15.12
C LEU A 51 -8.49 -0.36 13.94
N ARG A 52 -7.51 0.54 13.83
CA ARG A 52 -7.28 1.35 12.63
C ARG A 52 -6.11 0.76 11.85
N VAL A 53 -6.26 0.60 10.54
CA VAL A 53 -5.27 -0.01 9.64
C VAL A 53 -5.00 0.91 8.46
N GLU A 54 -3.93 1.68 8.58
CA GLU A 54 -3.40 2.62 7.58
C GLU A 54 -2.08 3.23 8.07
N PRO A 55 -1.14 3.55 7.17
CA PRO A 55 -1.10 3.19 5.75
C PRO A 55 -0.86 1.69 5.51
N ILE A 56 -1.01 1.29 4.24
CA ILE A 56 -0.62 -0.04 3.73
C ILE A 56 0.38 0.19 2.59
N ALA A 57 1.54 -0.44 2.64
CA ALA A 57 2.52 -0.51 1.54
C ALA A 57 2.41 -1.87 0.85
N LEU A 58 2.43 -1.91 -0.49
CA LEU A 58 2.34 -3.13 -1.31
C LEU A 58 3.58 -3.29 -2.20
N ALA A 59 4.06 -4.53 -2.34
CA ALA A 59 5.11 -4.88 -3.31
C ALA A 59 5.01 -6.35 -3.76
N GLY A 60 4.25 -6.60 -4.83
CA GLY A 60 4.00 -7.95 -5.33
C GLY A 60 3.20 -8.75 -4.28
N PRO A 61 3.65 -9.95 -3.87
CA PRO A 61 2.91 -10.76 -2.90
C PRO A 61 3.15 -10.32 -1.45
N TYR A 62 3.81 -9.18 -1.19
CA TYR A 62 4.12 -8.72 0.16
C TYR A 62 3.45 -7.39 0.45
N ALA A 63 3.11 -7.19 1.72
CA ALA A 63 2.58 -5.93 2.22
C ALA A 63 3.12 -5.60 3.61
N ILE A 64 3.18 -4.32 3.94
CA ILE A 64 3.32 -3.86 5.33
C ILE A 64 2.11 -2.98 5.64
N ALA A 65 1.42 -3.27 6.72
CA ALA A 65 0.32 -2.44 7.20
C ALA A 65 0.63 -1.91 8.60
N ASP A 66 0.42 -0.62 8.78
CA ASP A 66 0.44 -0.01 10.09
C ASP A 66 -0.90 -0.26 10.78
N TRP A 67 -0.86 -0.54 12.07
CA TRP A 67 -2.06 -0.74 12.87
C TRP A 67 -2.00 0.09 14.15
N PHE A 68 -3.16 0.58 14.58
CA PHE A 68 -3.33 1.37 15.80
C PHE A 68 -4.53 0.83 16.58
N GLN A 69 -4.36 0.67 17.89
CA GLN A 69 -5.41 0.24 18.80
C GLN A 69 -5.21 0.91 20.17
N GLY A 70 -5.88 2.05 20.36
CA GLY A 70 -5.77 2.84 21.60
C GLY A 70 -4.37 3.42 21.75
N ALA A 71 -3.67 3.04 22.83
CA ALA A 71 -2.29 3.47 23.09
C ALA A 71 -1.23 2.65 22.35
N TYR A 72 -1.62 1.52 21.75
CA TYR A 72 -0.71 0.60 21.07
C TYR A 72 -0.76 0.81 19.56
N ALA A 73 0.40 0.67 18.93
CA ALA A 73 0.53 0.66 17.49
C ALA A 73 1.73 -0.19 17.10
N GLY A 74 1.77 -0.61 15.84
CA GLY A 74 2.90 -1.32 15.28
C GLY A 74 2.71 -1.55 13.79
N ARG A 75 3.60 -2.36 13.23
CA ARG A 75 3.61 -2.71 11.82
C ARG A 75 3.49 -4.21 11.69
N VAL A 76 2.75 -4.68 10.72
CA VAL A 76 2.64 -6.10 10.39
C VAL A 76 3.12 -6.34 8.96
N LEU A 77 4.02 -7.30 8.78
CA LEU A 77 4.39 -7.85 7.48
C LEU A 77 3.36 -8.90 7.09
N LEU A 78 2.83 -8.81 5.88
CA LEU A 78 1.91 -9.79 5.31
C LEU A 78 2.45 -10.37 4.01
N GLU A 79 2.00 -11.57 3.69
CA GLU A 79 2.27 -12.26 2.43
C GLU A 79 1.00 -12.85 1.85
N LYS A 80 0.79 -12.64 0.54
CA LYS A 80 -0.31 -13.22 -0.23
C LYS A 80 0.09 -14.63 -0.66
N ARG A 81 -0.63 -15.64 -0.17
CA ARG A 81 -0.45 -17.06 -0.52
C ARG A 81 -1.80 -17.67 -0.89
N GLY A 82 -1.86 -18.35 -2.04
CA GLY A 82 -3.13 -18.91 -2.52
C GLY A 82 -4.25 -17.86 -2.69
N GLY A 83 -3.89 -16.62 -3.04
CA GLY A 83 -4.83 -15.50 -3.16
C GLY A 83 -5.28 -14.87 -1.84
N GLN A 84 -4.83 -15.35 -0.68
CA GLN A 84 -5.22 -14.85 0.64
C GLN A 84 -4.04 -14.19 1.36
N TRP A 85 -4.31 -13.11 2.08
CA TRP A 85 -3.30 -12.39 2.86
C TRP A 85 -3.10 -13.03 4.23
N HIS A 86 -1.85 -13.36 4.55
CA HIS A 86 -1.46 -13.97 5.81
C HIS A 86 -0.50 -13.06 6.55
N MET A 87 -0.74 -12.84 7.84
CA MET A 87 0.16 -12.09 8.70
C MET A 87 1.38 -12.94 9.03
N ARG A 88 2.59 -12.40 8.85
CA ARG A 88 3.85 -13.12 9.08
C ARG A 88 4.46 -12.75 10.42
N LEU A 89 4.61 -11.45 10.67
CA LEU A 89 5.18 -10.95 11.92
C LEU A 89 4.76 -9.51 12.20
N CYS A 90 4.74 -9.15 13.48
CA CYS A 90 4.62 -7.77 13.94
C CYS A 90 5.96 -7.24 14.45
N SER A 91 6.27 -5.98 14.13
CA SER A 91 7.41 -5.27 14.70
C SER A 91 7.20 -3.75 14.66
N GLY A 92 8.18 -3.00 15.18
CA GLY A 92 8.29 -1.56 15.07
C GLY A 92 9.12 -1.16 13.86
N ASP A 93 10.14 -0.34 14.07
CA ASP A 93 10.96 0.23 12.99
C ASP A 93 11.82 -0.80 12.24
N ALA A 94 11.99 -2.02 12.77
CA ALA A 94 12.66 -3.10 12.04
C ALA A 94 11.99 -3.37 10.68
N LEU A 95 10.66 -3.25 10.59
CA LEU A 95 9.94 -3.41 9.31
C LEU A 95 10.16 -2.28 8.30
N LYS A 96 10.86 -1.21 8.68
CA LYS A 96 11.31 -0.16 7.75
C LYS A 96 12.67 -0.47 7.15
N ASN A 97 13.41 -1.43 7.71
CA ASN A 97 14.76 -1.78 7.30
C ASN A 97 14.73 -2.85 6.19
N VAL A 98 15.44 -2.59 5.09
CA VAL A 98 15.48 -3.47 3.91
C VAL A 98 16.15 -4.82 4.21
N GLU A 99 17.22 -4.84 5.00
CA GLU A 99 17.94 -6.05 5.37
C GLU A 99 17.07 -6.94 6.25
N PHE A 100 16.41 -6.38 7.26
CA PHE A 100 15.47 -7.12 8.10
C PHE A 100 14.32 -7.74 7.31
N LEU A 101 13.77 -7.02 6.31
CA LEU A 101 12.75 -7.58 5.43
C LEU A 101 13.29 -8.77 4.61
N GLN A 102 14.53 -8.71 4.16
CA GLN A 102 15.17 -9.83 3.44
C GLN A 102 15.40 -11.03 4.35
N GLU A 103 15.89 -10.81 5.58
CA GLU A 103 16.02 -11.86 6.60
C GLU A 103 14.66 -12.52 6.92
N ALA A 104 13.57 -11.74 6.91
CA ALA A 104 12.21 -12.24 7.05
C ALA A 104 11.67 -13.00 5.82
N GLY A 105 12.47 -13.14 4.76
CA GLY A 105 12.15 -13.88 3.54
C GLY A 105 11.47 -13.07 2.44
N VAL A 106 11.51 -11.73 2.51
CA VAL A 106 11.05 -10.86 1.41
C VAL A 106 12.16 -10.76 0.37
N ASN A 107 11.85 -10.98 -0.91
CA ASN A 107 12.86 -10.80 -1.97
C ASN A 107 13.40 -9.35 -2.01
N ALA A 108 14.65 -9.19 -2.46
CA ALA A 108 15.35 -7.90 -2.39
C ALA A 108 14.64 -6.73 -3.10
N ALA A 109 13.95 -6.99 -4.22
CA ALA A 109 13.22 -5.96 -4.95
C ALA A 109 11.96 -5.50 -4.18
N SER A 110 11.17 -6.45 -3.67
CA SER A 110 10.01 -6.15 -2.82
C SER A 110 10.42 -5.49 -1.50
N ALA A 111 11.51 -5.90 -0.87
CA ALA A 111 12.00 -5.31 0.38
C ALA A 111 12.31 -3.81 0.23
N ARG A 112 13.03 -3.42 -0.83
CA ARG A 112 13.29 -2.01 -1.15
C ARG A 112 12.00 -1.24 -1.40
N ARG A 113 11.14 -1.78 -2.26
CA ARG A 113 9.86 -1.13 -2.62
C ARG A 113 8.95 -0.94 -1.41
N LEU A 114 8.88 -1.92 -0.50
CA LEU A 114 8.11 -1.81 0.74
C LEU A 114 8.68 -0.74 1.66
N SER A 115 9.99 -0.76 1.91
CA SER A 115 10.66 0.23 2.76
C SER A 115 10.41 1.66 2.26
N ASP A 116 10.52 1.88 0.95
CA ASP A 116 10.30 3.19 0.34
C ASP A 116 8.84 3.62 0.36
N ALA A 117 7.93 2.72 -0.06
CA ALA A 117 6.50 3.01 -0.07
C ALA A 117 5.96 3.28 1.34
N LEU A 118 6.42 2.51 2.33
CA LEU A 118 6.03 2.70 3.72
C LEU A 118 6.52 4.04 4.26
N ARG A 119 7.80 4.39 4.03
CA ARG A 119 8.36 5.68 4.47
C ARG A 119 7.60 6.87 3.86
N LEU A 120 7.27 6.81 2.58
CA LEU A 120 6.49 7.85 1.89
C LEU A 120 5.06 7.94 2.42
N ALA A 121 4.44 6.81 2.74
CA ALA A 121 3.08 6.78 3.27
C ALA A 121 3.04 7.30 4.72
N GLU A 122 3.96 6.86 5.57
CA GLU A 122 4.08 7.30 6.97
C GLU A 122 4.43 8.79 7.10
N ALA A 123 5.12 9.38 6.11
CA ALA A 123 5.42 10.82 6.10
C ALA A 123 4.15 11.69 6.13
N LYS A 124 2.98 11.12 5.81
CA LYS A 124 1.67 11.79 5.87
C LYS A 124 0.98 11.65 7.23
N LEU A 125 1.51 10.83 8.14
CA LEU A 125 0.97 10.65 9.48
C LEU A 125 1.38 11.80 10.39
N SER A 126 0.59 11.99 11.46
CA SER A 126 0.96 12.89 12.54
C SER A 126 2.25 12.42 13.23
N THR A 127 2.95 13.33 13.90
CA THR A 127 4.13 12.96 14.71
C THR A 127 3.75 11.98 15.82
N ASP A 128 2.62 12.19 16.49
CA ASP A 128 2.14 11.28 17.56
C ASP A 128 1.90 9.86 17.05
N ASP A 129 1.29 9.70 15.85
CA ASP A 129 1.10 8.38 15.25
C ASP A 129 2.42 7.71 14.90
N ARG A 130 3.37 8.45 14.32
CA ARG A 130 4.71 7.92 14.02
C ARG A 130 5.45 7.49 15.29
N ASP A 131 5.35 8.28 16.35
CA ASP A 131 5.96 7.96 17.64
C ASP A 131 5.34 6.71 18.27
N LYS A 132 4.01 6.54 18.18
CA LYS A 132 3.33 5.33 18.65
C LYS A 132 3.80 4.08 17.90
N LEU A 133 3.92 4.15 16.58
CA LEU A 133 4.43 3.03 15.77
C LEU A 133 5.88 2.65 16.17
N ALA A 134 6.74 3.65 16.39
CA ALA A 134 8.14 3.43 16.78
C ALA A 134 8.31 2.84 18.19
N ARG A 135 7.31 3.01 19.07
CA ARG A 135 7.32 2.44 20.44
C ARG A 135 7.19 0.92 20.46
N PHE A 136 6.73 0.27 19.39
CA PHE A 136 6.67 -1.19 19.35
C PHE A 136 8.10 -1.76 19.47
N ARG A 137 8.33 -2.62 20.48
CA ARG A 137 9.63 -3.24 20.72
C ARG A 137 9.60 -4.73 20.41
N GLY A 138 10.67 -5.19 19.77
CA GLY A 138 10.87 -6.60 19.45
C GLY A 138 10.16 -7.03 18.17
N VAL A 139 10.11 -8.36 17.99
CA VAL A 139 9.50 -9.02 16.85
C VAL A 139 8.57 -10.10 17.40
N VAL A 140 7.32 -10.10 16.96
CA VAL A 140 6.34 -11.14 17.29
C VAL A 140 6.06 -11.91 16.02
N GLN A 141 6.46 -13.18 15.97
CA GLN A 141 6.10 -14.07 14.88
C GLN A 141 4.61 -14.45 14.97
N LEU A 142 3.95 -14.48 13.82
CA LEU A 142 2.54 -14.83 13.71
C LEU A 142 2.44 -16.13 12.88
N HIS A 143 1.59 -17.04 13.35
CA HIS A 143 1.37 -18.37 12.77
C HIS A 143 -0.07 -18.50 12.30
#